data_AF-A0A7Z0THE8-F1
#
_entry.id   AF-A0A7Z0THE8-F1
#
_cell.length_a   1.000
_cell.length_b   1.000
_cell.length_c   1.000
_cell.angle_alpha   90.00
_cell.angle_beta   90.00
_cell.angle_gamma   90.00
#
_symmetry.space_group_name_H-M   'P 1'
#
loop_
_entity.id
_entity.type
_entity.pdbx_description
1 polymer ?
#
loop_
_entity_poly.entity_id
_entity_poly.type
_entity_poly.pdbx_seq_one_letter_code
_entity_poly.pdbx_strand_id
1 'polypeptide(L)' 'MDIPDDLLELERAAWAEIQAGQLTPNTAAAVQARITEVAAETGADRYKLEMAVKKAVRHPES' A
#
# COMPACT_ATOMS: atom_id res chain seq x y z
N MET A 1 -13.12 -4.35 1.16
CA MET A 1 -12.38 -3.87 2.36
C MET A 1 -12.24 -2.38 2.18
N ASP A 2 -12.51 -1.61 3.23
CA ASP A 2 -12.28 -0.17 3.20
C ASP A 2 -10.78 0.08 3.38
N ILE A 3 -10.17 0.85 2.47
CA ILE A 3 -8.72 1.12 2.49
C ILE A 3 -8.58 2.64 2.67
N PRO A 4 -7.90 3.10 3.74
CA PRO A 4 -7.67 4.52 3.97
C PRO A 4 -6.97 5.20 2.78
N ASP A 5 -7.39 6.43 2.47
CA ASP A 5 -6.86 7.19 1.33
C ASP A 5 -5.36 7.47 1.46
N ASP A 6 -4.87 7.74 2.67
CA ASP A 6 -3.45 7.97 2.95
C ASP A 6 -2.59 6.73 2.63
N LEU A 7 -3.12 5.53 2.90
CA LEU A 7 -2.46 4.30 2.52
C LEU A 7 -2.46 4.09 0.99
N LEU A 8 -3.54 4.46 0.29
CA LEU A 8 -3.59 4.42 -1.16
C LEU A 8 -2.62 5.42 -1.80
N GLU A 9 -2.48 6.63 -1.24
CA GLU A 9 -1.54 7.65 -1.70
C GLU A 9 -0.09 7.19 -1.55
N LEU A 10 0.28 6.63 -0.38
CA LEU A 10 1.61 6.04 -0.16
C LEU A 10 1.92 4.94 -1.18
N GLU A 11 0.98 4.04 -1.43
CA GLU A 11 1.16 2.98 -2.42
C GLU A 11 1.24 3.52 -3.85
N ARG A 12 0.48 4.56 -4.22
CA ARG A 12 0.59 5.23 -5.53
C ARG A 12 1.95 5.87 -5.73
N ALA A 13 2.48 6.54 -4.71
CA ALA A 13 3.81 7.13 -4.75
C ALA A 13 4.89 6.04 -4.91
N ALA A 14 4.82 4.99 -4.07
CA ALA A 14 5.73 3.85 -4.17
C ALA A 14 5.63 3.17 -5.54
N TRP A 15 4.43 3.05 -6.10
CA TRP A 15 4.23 2.45 -7.42
C TRP A 15 4.83 3.30 -8.54
N ALA A 16 4.67 4.62 -8.49
CA ALA A 16 5.33 5.53 -9.44
C ALA A 16 6.86 5.40 -9.37
N GLU A 17 7.45 5.33 -8.17
CA GLU A 17 8.88 5.10 -8.00
C GLU A 17 9.33 3.72 -8.54
N ILE A 18 8.53 2.67 -8.33
CA ILE A 18 8.81 1.33 -8.89
C ILE A 18 8.84 1.39 -10.42
N GLN A 19 7.84 2.04 -11.04
CA GLN A 19 7.78 2.17 -12.49
C GLN A 19 8.95 2.99 -13.05
N ALA A 20 9.46 3.96 -12.29
CA ALA A 20 10.64 4.74 -12.65
C ALA A 20 11.98 4.02 -12.34
N GLY A 21 11.96 2.88 -11.64
CA GLY A 21 13.18 2.23 -11.15
C GLY A 21 13.91 3.02 -10.05
N GLN A 22 13.17 3.86 -9.31
CA GLN A 22 13.68 4.80 -8.32
C GLN A 22 13.23 4.50 -6.89
N LEU A 23 12.57 3.35 -6.66
CA LEU A 23 12.03 2.99 -5.35
C LEU A 23 13.11 3.07 -4.25
N THR A 24 12.82 3.83 -3.21
CA THR A 24 13.71 3.90 -2.04
C THR A 24 13.28 2.95 -0.93
N PRO A 25 14.21 2.47 -0.08
CA PRO A 25 13.86 1.70 1.12
C PRO A 25 12.92 2.46 2.07
N ASN A 26 13.04 3.79 2.14
CA ASN A 26 12.19 4.61 2.99
C ASN A 26 10.74 4.64 2.48
N THR A 27 10.54 4.81 1.17
CA THR A 27 9.20 4.77 0.56
C THR A 27 8.57 3.40 0.75
N ALA A 28 9.32 2.32 0.52
CA ALA A 28 8.84 0.95 0.74
C ALA A 28 8.48 0.69 2.22
N ALA A 29 9.29 1.18 3.15
CA ALA A 29 9.03 1.05 4.59
C ALA A 29 7.79 1.83 5.03
N ALA A 30 7.57 3.04 4.50
CA ALA A 30 6.40 3.85 4.81
C ALA A 30 5.09 3.13 4.46
N VAL A 31 5.02 2.52 3.27
CA VAL A 31 3.86 1.68 2.87
C VAL A 31 3.66 0.52 3.84
N GLN A 32 4.72 -0.24 4.16
CA GLN A 32 4.60 -1.42 5.02
C GLN A 32 4.24 -1.06 6.46
N ALA A 33 4.76 0.05 6.97
CA ALA A 33 4.40 0.59 8.28
C ALA A 33 2.90 0.91 8.32
N ARG A 34 2.40 1.67 7.33
CA ARG A 34 0.98 2.05 7.31
C ARG A 34 0.05 0.86 7.11
N ILE A 35 0.40 -0.12 6.29
CA ILE A 35 -0.34 -1.39 6.18
C ILE A 35 -0.44 -2.08 7.55
N THR A 36 0.66 -2.09 8.31
CA THR A 36 0.70 -2.74 9.62
C THR A 36 -0.19 -2.02 10.64
N GLU A 37 -0.13 -0.69 10.66
CA GLU A 37 -1.01 0.14 11.50
C GLU A 37 -2.49 -0.09 11.19
N VAL A 38 -2.88 0.02 9.91
CA VAL A 38 -4.28 -0.17 9.48
C VAL A 38 -4.77 -1.58 9.78
N ALA A 39 -3.93 -2.61 9.60
CA ALA A 39 -4.28 -3.97 9.96
C ALA A 39 -4.55 -4.11 11.46
N ALA A 40 -3.74 -3.46 12.31
CA ALA A 40 -3.94 -3.45 13.76
C ALA A 40 -5.19 -2.65 14.18
N GLU A 41 -5.40 -1.47 13.60
CA GLU A 41 -6.55 -0.59 13.86
C GLU A 41 -7.89 -1.26 13.52
N THR A 42 -7.93 -1.98 12.39
CA THR A 42 -9.17 -2.57 11.85
C THR A 42 -9.37 -4.04 12.23
N GLY A 43 -8.35 -4.69 12.81
CA GLY A 43 -8.31 -6.13 13.02
C GLY A 43 -8.25 -6.95 11.73
N ALA A 44 -7.90 -6.33 10.60
CA ALA A 44 -7.76 -6.99 9.33
C ALA A 44 -6.51 -7.88 9.27
N ASP A 45 -6.57 -8.94 8.47
CA ASP A 45 -5.38 -9.70 8.11
C ASP A 45 -4.44 -8.81 7.26
N ARG A 46 -3.22 -8.59 7.76
CA ARG A 46 -2.21 -7.73 7.13
C ARG A 46 -1.93 -8.11 5.68
N TYR A 47 -1.86 -9.41 5.39
CA TYR A 47 -1.56 -9.90 4.05
C TYR A 47 -2.72 -9.63 3.08
N LYS A 48 -3.96 -9.87 3.51
CA LYS A 48 -5.15 -9.54 2.71
C LYS A 48 -5.25 -8.04 2.44
N LEU A 49 -4.97 -7.20 3.44
CA LEU A 49 -4.93 -5.75 3.26
C LEU A 49 -3.85 -5.34 2.25
N GLU A 50 -2.63 -5.86 2.39
CA GLU A 50 -1.53 -5.58 1.46
C GLU A 50 -1.87 -5.97 0.01
N MET A 51 -2.50 -7.12 -0.18
CA MET A 51 -2.97 -7.55 -1.51
C MET A 51 -4.06 -6.64 -2.06
N ALA A 52 -5.01 -6.21 -1.22
CA ALA A 52 -6.08 -5.31 -1.63
C ALA A 52 -5.55 -3.92 -2.04
N VAL A 53 -4.61 -3.37 -1.26
CA VAL A 53 -3.91 -2.10 -1.54
C VAL A 53 -3.18 -2.17 -2.88
N LYS A 54 -2.37 -3.23 -3.08
CA LYS A 54 -1.64 -3.45 -4.34
C LYS A 54 -2.59 -3.63 -5.51
N LYS A 55 -3.69 -4.37 -5.35
CA LYS A 55 -4.69 -4.53 -6.41
C LYS A 55 -5.29 -3.17 -6.80
N ALA A 56 -5.74 -2.38 -5.83
CA ALA A 56 -6.38 -1.09 -6.06
C ALA A 56 -5.48 -0.08 -6.80
N VAL A 57 -4.15 -0.13 -6.56
CA VAL A 57 -3.21 0.82 -7.17
C VAL A 57 -2.56 0.29 -8.44
N ARG A 58 -2.10 -0.96 -8.44
CA ARG A 58 -1.29 -1.53 -9.53
C ARG A 58 -2.14 -2.21 -10.61
N HIS A 59 -3.38 -2.56 -10.29
CA HIS A 59 -4.30 -3.29 -11.16
C HIS A 59 -5.73 -2.72 -11.07
N PRO A 60 -5.94 -1.41 -11.36
CA PRO A 60 -7.24 -0.76 -11.18
C PRO A 60 -8.36 -1.30 -12.10
N GLU A 61 -8.02 -2.01 -13.16
CA GLU A 61 -8.98 -2.61 -14.10
C GLU A 61 -9.41 -4.05 -13.71
N SER A 62 -8.98 -4.56 -12.57
CA SER A 62 -9.17 -5.96 -12.13
C SER A 62 -10.17 -6.17 -11.00
#